data_AF-A0AAV9SSQ2-F1
#
_entry.id   AF-A0AAV9SSQ2-F1
#
_cell.length_a   1.000
_cell.length_b   1.000
_cell.length_c   1.000
_cell.angle_alpha   90.00
_cell.angle_beta   90.00
_cell.angle_gamma   90.00
#
_symmetry.space_group_name_H-M   'P 1'
#
loop_
_entity.id
_entity.type
_entity.pdbx_description
1 polymer ?
#
loop_
_entity_poly.entity_id
_entity_poly.type
_entity_poly.pdbx_seq_one_letter_code
_entity_poly.pdbx_strand_id
1 'polypeptide(L)'
;MTVNKPLYGIAGAGTHWWATYPGHHKKKLQMETSSFDPCLLVSSAESHDFGIVGNLTTSAPVTFNGGTLSLTGENTLILRQKGQGNKLALVPINGPDAKQKYVEQRARGAYSASICQPEACFNLSSAAHHQDPSSDDIKNLNRRLQWQMDHPDRGFTFISVALPTAKLFVFVDGFFANNVDFTSQLRFVIVLANEKRVDDDTFTIAGNIVHFPSTKPKRVMRSVLASEVYGLLAGLGTTKEKRLMINIMALRQSYERRELHEVRWINGSDNPADTFTKASPNQALEGLISGNKIGIRMEGWVTRR
;
A
#
# COMPACT_ATOMS: atom_id res chain seq x y z
N MET A 1 -23.73 8.74 37.63
CA MET A 1 -24.61 9.69 36.93
C MET A 1 -25.48 8.87 35.99
N THR A 2 -26.79 8.86 36.21
CA THR A 2 -27.71 7.90 35.56
C THR A 2 -28.51 8.63 34.48
N VAL A 3 -28.31 8.24 33.22
CA VAL A 3 -29.01 8.82 32.06
C VAL A 3 -30.31 8.06 31.86
N ASN A 4 -31.43 8.67 32.20
CA ASN A 4 -32.75 8.01 32.19
C ASN A 4 -33.45 8.02 30.83
N LYS A 5 -33.05 8.90 29.88
CA LYS A 5 -33.51 8.92 28.47
C LYS A 5 -32.46 9.55 27.53
N PRO A 6 -32.36 9.13 26.25
CA PRO A 6 -31.45 9.71 25.26
C PRO A 6 -31.88 11.11 24.78
N LEU A 7 -30.90 12.01 24.65
CA LEU A 7 -31.02 13.33 24.02
C LEU A 7 -31.13 13.18 22.49
N TYR A 8 -32.19 12.56 21.98
CA TYR A 8 -32.46 12.47 20.54
C TYR A 8 -32.89 13.83 19.99
N GLY A 9 -32.28 14.27 18.89
CA GLY A 9 -32.74 15.42 18.10
C GLY A 9 -31.74 16.56 17.90
N ILE A 10 -30.58 16.53 18.54
CA ILE A 10 -29.52 17.52 18.32
C ILE A 10 -28.52 16.95 17.31
N ALA A 11 -28.47 17.52 16.10
CA ALA A 11 -27.59 17.09 15.00
C ALA A 11 -26.08 17.12 15.35
N GLY A 12 -25.70 17.70 16.49
CA GLY A 12 -24.34 17.72 17.03
C GLY A 12 -24.02 16.67 18.10
N ALA A 13 -24.97 15.84 18.53
CA ALA A 13 -24.69 14.80 19.52
C ALA A 13 -24.02 13.59 18.85
N GLY A 14 -22.82 13.20 19.29
CA GLY A 14 -22.10 12.04 18.74
C GLY A 14 -22.89 10.72 18.79
N THR A 15 -23.81 10.59 19.76
CA THR A 15 -24.75 9.46 19.87
C THR A 15 -25.84 9.46 18.80
N HIS A 16 -26.24 10.62 18.28
CA HIS A 16 -27.18 10.73 17.18
C HIS A 16 -26.55 10.19 15.88
N TRP A 17 -25.31 10.61 15.57
CA TRP A 17 -24.56 10.08 14.43
C TRP A 17 -24.29 8.58 14.57
N TRP A 18 -23.93 8.12 15.77
CA TRP A 18 -23.78 6.68 16.06
C TRP A 18 -25.09 5.89 16.02
N ALA A 19 -26.27 6.49 16.13
CA ALA A 19 -27.52 5.75 15.94
C ALA A 19 -27.91 5.70 14.45
N THR A 20 -27.76 6.84 13.78
CA THR A 20 -28.13 7.02 12.36
C THR A 20 -27.22 6.21 11.44
N TYR A 21 -25.90 6.26 11.66
CA TYR A 21 -24.92 5.62 10.78
C TYR A 21 -24.97 4.08 10.84
N PRO A 22 -24.82 3.41 11.99
CA PRO A 22 -25.03 1.96 12.12
C PRO A 22 -26.46 1.55 11.81
N GLY A 23 -27.46 2.39 12.13
CA GLY A 23 -28.85 2.12 11.78
C GLY A 23 -29.07 2.02 10.28
N HIS A 24 -28.52 2.97 9.50
CA HIS A 24 -28.55 2.93 8.05
C HIS A 24 -27.82 1.71 7.50
N HIS A 25 -26.56 1.50 7.88
CA HIS A 25 -25.74 0.42 7.32
C HIS A 25 -26.28 -0.97 7.68
N LYS A 26 -26.78 -1.18 8.91
CA LYS A 26 -27.37 -2.46 9.30
C LYS A 26 -28.73 -2.72 8.63
N LYS A 27 -29.61 -1.72 8.59
CA LYS A 27 -31.00 -1.92 8.12
C LYS A 27 -31.19 -1.75 6.62
N LYS A 28 -30.40 -0.87 5.98
CA LYS A 28 -30.55 -0.55 4.55
C LYS A 28 -29.52 -1.24 3.68
N LEU A 29 -28.30 -1.44 4.20
CA LEU A 29 -27.20 -2.06 3.46
C LEU A 29 -26.92 -3.51 3.89
N GLN A 30 -27.80 -4.08 4.74
CA GLN A 30 -27.73 -5.47 5.20
C GLN A 30 -26.34 -5.84 5.76
N MET A 31 -25.80 -4.96 6.60
CA MET A 31 -24.52 -5.18 7.26
C MET A 31 -24.71 -5.64 8.72
N GLU A 32 -23.76 -6.39 9.24
CA GLU A 32 -23.66 -6.79 10.64
C GLU A 32 -22.37 -6.25 11.27
N THR A 33 -22.31 -6.24 12.59
CA THR A 33 -21.10 -5.77 13.29
C THR A 33 -20.08 -6.90 13.31
N SER A 34 -18.82 -6.58 13.02
CA SER A 34 -17.73 -7.52 13.16
C SER A 34 -17.66 -8.02 14.60
N SER A 35 -17.41 -9.32 14.77
CA SER A 35 -17.18 -9.94 16.07
C SER A 35 -15.92 -9.42 16.77
N PHE A 36 -15.00 -8.80 16.03
CA PHE A 36 -13.73 -8.30 16.54
C PHE A 36 -13.75 -6.82 16.91
N ASP A 37 -14.62 -6.01 16.30
CA ASP A 37 -14.66 -4.56 16.51
C ASP A 37 -16.09 -4.00 16.32
N PRO A 38 -16.69 -3.38 17.35
CA PRO A 38 -18.04 -2.83 17.29
C PRO A 38 -18.18 -1.63 16.32
N CYS A 39 -17.07 -1.02 15.92
CA CYS A 39 -17.01 0.06 14.95
C CYS A 39 -16.83 -0.43 13.51
N LEU A 40 -16.60 -1.73 13.30
CA LEU A 40 -16.47 -2.35 11.98
C LEU A 40 -17.77 -3.07 11.61
N LEU A 41 -18.39 -2.69 10.50
CA LEU A 41 -19.54 -3.35 9.90
C LEU A 41 -19.09 -4.14 8.68
N VAL A 42 -19.62 -5.34 8.49
CA VAL A 42 -19.36 -6.22 7.36
C VAL A 42 -20.70 -6.64 6.77
N SER A 43 -20.80 -6.81 5.45
CA SER A 43 -22.02 -7.39 4.84
C SER A 43 -22.43 -8.67 5.54
N SER A 44 -23.71 -8.79 5.90
CA SER A 44 -24.26 -10.03 6.43
C SER A 44 -24.28 -11.11 5.35
N ALA A 45 -24.47 -12.36 5.76
CA ALA A 45 -24.63 -13.49 4.84
C ALA A 45 -25.83 -13.36 3.89
N GLU A 46 -26.76 -12.45 4.18
CA GLU A 46 -27.97 -12.19 3.39
C GLU A 46 -27.76 -11.11 2.32
N SER A 47 -26.64 -10.36 2.38
CA SER A 47 -26.34 -9.31 1.42
C SER A 47 -25.85 -9.89 0.09
N HIS A 48 -26.40 -9.40 -1.01
CA HIS A 48 -25.95 -9.74 -2.36
C HIS A 48 -24.55 -9.19 -2.69
N ASP A 49 -24.13 -8.13 -2.01
CA ASP A 49 -22.86 -7.44 -2.24
C ASP A 49 -21.97 -7.46 -0.98
N PHE A 50 -20.67 -7.68 -1.17
CA PHE A 50 -19.70 -7.61 -0.08
C PHE A 50 -19.22 -6.17 0.16
N GLY A 51 -19.36 -5.69 1.39
CA GLY A 51 -18.90 -4.38 1.85
C GLY A 51 -18.37 -4.44 3.28
N ILE A 52 -17.40 -3.58 3.58
CA ILE A 52 -16.87 -3.36 4.93
C ILE A 52 -16.88 -1.86 5.20
N VAL A 53 -17.37 -1.45 6.36
CA VAL A 53 -17.50 -0.05 6.76
C VAL A 53 -17.03 0.11 8.20
N GLY A 54 -15.99 0.91 8.43
CA GLY A 54 -15.43 1.16 9.77
C GLY A 54 -15.65 2.61 10.22
N ASN A 55 -16.12 2.81 11.44
CA ASN A 55 -16.16 4.14 12.07
C ASN A 55 -14.89 4.36 12.91
N LEU A 56 -14.12 5.40 12.59
CA LEU A 56 -12.93 5.75 13.34
C LEU A 56 -13.14 7.06 14.08
N THR A 57 -12.84 7.08 15.38
CA THR A 57 -12.92 8.28 16.22
C THR A 57 -11.52 8.73 16.63
N THR A 58 -11.36 10.01 16.98
CA THR A 58 -10.07 10.54 17.46
C THR A 58 -9.68 9.99 18.84
N SER A 59 -10.64 9.47 19.61
CA SER A 59 -10.43 8.96 20.97
C SER A 59 -9.99 7.48 21.03
N ALA A 60 -10.21 6.71 19.97
CA ALA A 60 -9.97 5.27 19.99
C ALA A 60 -9.36 4.80 18.65
N PRO A 61 -8.09 4.32 18.65
CA PRO A 61 -7.51 3.72 17.47
C PRO A 61 -8.13 2.35 17.19
N VAL A 62 -8.25 2.00 15.91
CA VAL A 62 -8.75 0.71 15.45
C VAL A 62 -7.58 -0.17 15.03
N THR A 63 -7.54 -1.40 15.51
CA THR A 63 -6.58 -2.38 15.03
C THR A 63 -7.20 -3.23 13.93
N PHE A 64 -6.60 -3.23 12.75
CA PHE A 64 -7.07 -4.05 11.62
C PHE A 64 -5.90 -4.61 10.82
N ASN A 65 -5.96 -5.91 10.49
CA ASN A 65 -4.95 -6.61 9.68
C ASN A 65 -3.48 -6.38 10.13
N GLY A 66 -3.25 -6.32 11.43
CA GLY A 66 -1.89 -6.13 12.00
C GLY A 66 -1.39 -4.69 12.00
N GLY A 67 -2.18 -3.74 11.50
CA GLY A 67 -1.96 -2.31 11.62
C GLY A 67 -2.88 -1.67 12.67
N THR A 68 -2.46 -0.51 13.15
CA THR A 68 -3.21 0.38 14.04
C THR A 68 -3.55 1.65 13.27
N LEU A 69 -4.84 1.87 13.05
CA LEU A 69 -5.41 3.05 12.43
C LEU A 69 -5.79 4.05 13.52
N SER A 70 -5.31 5.28 13.42
CA SER A 70 -5.61 6.36 14.38
C SER A 70 -6.05 7.60 13.62
N LEU A 71 -7.08 8.28 14.10
CA LEU A 71 -7.53 9.56 13.55
C LEU A 71 -6.98 10.70 14.42
N THR A 72 -6.34 11.67 13.80
CA THR A 72 -5.90 12.90 14.47
C THR A 72 -6.95 14.00 14.38
N GLY A 73 -6.84 15.03 15.22
CA GLY A 73 -7.78 16.16 15.26
C GLY A 73 -7.89 16.96 13.95
N GLU A 74 -6.93 16.81 13.04
CA GLU A 74 -6.90 17.47 11.72
C GLU A 74 -7.52 16.61 10.61
N ASN A 75 -8.33 15.59 10.96
CA ASN A 75 -8.92 14.64 10.02
C ASN A 75 -7.88 13.85 9.20
N THR A 76 -6.66 13.73 9.74
CA THR A 76 -5.58 12.94 9.15
C THR A 76 -5.59 11.55 9.78
N LEU A 77 -5.63 10.52 8.92
CA LEU A 77 -5.63 9.12 9.32
C LEU A 77 -4.19 8.59 9.32
N ILE A 78 -3.78 7.88 10.37
CA ILE A 78 -2.43 7.32 10.50
C ILE A 78 -2.53 5.81 10.59
N LEU A 79 -1.77 5.09 9.76
CA LEU A 79 -1.61 3.63 9.81
C LEU A 79 -0.19 3.30 10.26
N ARG A 80 -0.06 2.68 11.44
CA ARG A 80 1.21 2.15 11.99
C ARG A 80 1.14 0.65 12.22
N GLN A 81 2.28 0.01 12.42
CA GLN A 81 2.32 -1.41 12.82
C GLN A 81 1.80 -1.62 14.25
N LYS A 82 1.17 -2.77 14.51
CA LYS A 82 0.71 -3.17 15.85
C LYS A 82 1.85 -3.76 16.70
N GLY A 83 2.89 -2.97 16.96
CA GLY A 83 4.02 -3.35 17.82
C GLY A 83 4.84 -4.54 17.33
N GLN A 84 4.76 -4.90 16.05
CA GLN A 84 5.47 -6.07 15.49
C GLN A 84 6.98 -5.83 15.42
N GLY A 85 7.40 -4.58 15.25
CA GLY A 85 8.80 -4.14 15.35
C GLY A 85 9.45 -4.54 16.68
N ASN A 86 8.70 -4.54 17.78
CA ASN A 86 9.20 -4.94 19.10
C ASN A 86 9.53 -6.43 19.21
N LYS A 87 9.05 -7.25 18.26
CA LYS A 87 9.32 -8.70 18.19
C LYS A 87 10.43 -9.04 17.20
N LEU A 88 10.98 -8.03 16.50
CA LEU A 88 12.13 -8.21 15.64
C LEU A 88 13.39 -8.35 16.48
N ALA A 89 14.31 -9.16 16.00
CA ALA A 89 15.63 -9.32 16.57
C ALA A 89 16.64 -9.53 15.45
N LEU A 90 17.89 -9.15 15.71
CA LEU A 90 18.99 -9.41 14.79
C LEU A 90 19.33 -10.91 14.77
N VAL A 91 19.69 -11.39 13.59
CA VAL A 91 20.11 -12.78 13.36
C VAL A 91 21.59 -12.92 13.73
N PRO A 92 21.97 -13.85 14.62
CA PRO A 92 23.37 -14.09 14.96
C PRO A 92 24.09 -14.77 13.80
N ILE A 93 25.07 -14.09 13.19
CA ILE A 93 25.74 -14.53 11.95
C ILE A 93 26.38 -15.93 12.09
N ASN A 94 27.01 -16.20 13.24
CA ASN A 94 27.72 -17.47 13.51
C ASN A 94 26.93 -18.38 14.47
N GLY A 95 25.62 -18.13 14.65
CA GLY A 95 24.80 -18.94 15.54
C GLY A 95 24.51 -20.32 14.94
N PRO A 96 24.42 -21.39 15.76
CA PRO A 96 24.07 -22.73 15.27
C PRO A 96 22.67 -22.78 14.64
N ASP A 97 21.82 -21.80 14.95
CA ASP A 97 20.46 -21.62 14.45
C ASP A 97 20.29 -20.42 13.50
N ALA A 98 21.39 -19.86 12.97
CA ALA A 98 21.39 -18.65 12.14
C ALA A 98 20.42 -18.75 10.95
N LYS A 99 20.39 -19.90 10.27
CA LYS A 99 19.51 -20.17 9.12
C LYS A 99 18.03 -20.13 9.50
N GLN A 100 17.67 -20.77 10.61
CA GLN A 100 16.29 -20.76 11.10
C GLN A 100 15.87 -19.34 11.50
N LYS A 101 16.71 -18.65 12.29
CA LYS A 101 16.48 -17.26 12.71
C LYS A 101 16.39 -16.30 11.53
N TYR A 102 17.18 -16.53 10.47
CA TYR A 102 17.11 -15.76 9.24
C TYR A 102 15.72 -15.82 8.61
N VAL A 103 15.17 -17.03 8.44
CA VAL A 103 13.83 -17.23 7.87
C VAL A 103 12.75 -16.61 8.76
N GLU A 104 12.85 -16.81 10.08
CA GLU A 104 11.91 -16.27 11.05
C GLU A 104 11.88 -14.73 11.08
N GLN A 105 13.05 -14.10 11.21
CA GLN A 105 13.15 -12.65 11.31
C GLN A 105 12.82 -11.96 9.99
N ARG A 106 13.21 -12.56 8.86
CA ARG A 106 12.76 -12.11 7.53
C ARG A 106 11.23 -12.15 7.41
N ALA A 107 10.59 -13.24 7.85
CA ALA A 107 9.13 -13.34 7.79
C ALA A 107 8.43 -12.30 8.67
N ARG A 108 8.93 -12.05 9.89
CA ARG A 108 8.41 -11.00 10.79
C ARG A 108 8.60 -9.61 10.21
N GLY A 109 9.78 -9.31 9.66
CA GLY A 109 10.05 -8.04 8.99
C GLY A 109 9.12 -7.81 7.79
N ALA A 110 8.93 -8.86 6.96
CA ALA A 110 8.07 -8.84 5.77
C ALA A 110 6.61 -8.56 6.09
N TYR A 111 6.11 -9.08 7.22
CA TYR A 111 4.76 -8.81 7.68
C TYR A 111 4.55 -7.33 8.01
N SER A 112 5.49 -6.70 8.71
CA SER A 112 5.40 -5.27 9.03
C SER A 112 5.55 -4.38 7.78
N ALA A 113 6.44 -4.80 6.88
CA ALA A 113 6.69 -4.12 5.61
C ALA A 113 5.46 -4.08 4.69
N SER A 114 4.77 -5.23 4.54
CA SER A 114 3.59 -5.32 3.67
C SER A 114 2.39 -4.54 4.18
N ILE A 115 2.34 -4.21 5.46
CA ILE A 115 1.25 -3.43 6.07
C ILE A 115 1.50 -1.93 5.93
N CYS A 116 2.70 -1.46 6.27
CA CYS A 116 2.93 -0.02 6.40
C CYS A 116 4.36 0.49 6.15
N GLN A 117 5.32 -0.38 5.78
CA GLN A 117 6.72 0.05 5.57
C GLN A 117 7.24 -0.40 4.19
N PRO A 118 6.75 0.20 3.09
CA PRO A 118 7.19 -0.11 1.72
C PRO A 118 8.70 -0.03 1.53
N GLU A 119 9.39 0.83 2.28
CA GLU A 119 10.85 1.01 2.21
C GLU A 119 11.62 -0.29 2.55
N ALA A 120 11.01 -1.19 3.33
CA ALA A 120 11.61 -2.46 3.70
C ALA A 120 11.31 -3.60 2.71
N CYS A 121 10.31 -3.45 1.84
CA CYS A 121 9.82 -4.51 0.95
C CYS A 121 10.91 -5.08 0.04
N PHE A 122 11.79 -4.24 -0.53
CA PHE A 122 12.84 -4.72 -1.43
C PHE A 122 13.81 -5.67 -0.72
N ASN A 123 14.42 -5.24 0.38
CA ASN A 123 15.42 -6.03 1.11
C ASN A 123 14.82 -7.35 1.61
N LEU A 124 13.57 -7.33 2.07
CA LEU A 124 12.88 -8.51 2.60
C LEU A 124 12.46 -9.49 1.49
N SER A 125 12.08 -8.96 0.32
CA SER A 125 11.86 -9.76 -0.90
C SER A 125 13.17 -10.37 -1.40
N SER A 126 14.25 -9.60 -1.44
CA SER A 126 15.59 -10.07 -1.83
C SER A 126 16.09 -11.18 -0.91
N ALA A 127 15.95 -10.98 0.41
CA ALA A 127 16.30 -11.97 1.43
C ALA A 127 15.54 -13.29 1.27
N ALA A 128 14.33 -13.28 0.68
CA ALA A 128 13.53 -14.49 0.51
C ALA A 128 14.12 -15.48 -0.50
N HIS A 129 15.01 -15.03 -1.40
CA HIS A 129 15.65 -15.91 -2.40
C HIS A 129 16.79 -16.73 -1.83
N HIS A 130 17.34 -16.33 -0.68
CA HIS A 130 18.49 -16.99 -0.05
C HIS A 130 17.98 -18.06 0.93
N GLN A 131 17.63 -19.24 0.41
CA GLN A 131 17.24 -20.37 1.26
C GLN A 131 18.38 -20.86 2.15
N ASP A 132 19.62 -20.68 1.70
CA ASP A 132 20.83 -20.94 2.47
C ASP A 132 21.65 -19.64 2.55
N PRO A 133 21.40 -18.78 3.57
CA PRO A 133 21.95 -17.43 3.60
C PRO A 133 23.44 -17.45 3.97
N SER A 134 24.23 -16.71 3.19
CA SER A 134 25.63 -16.41 3.53
C SER A 134 25.73 -15.41 4.69
N SER A 135 26.94 -15.23 5.24
CA SER A 135 27.17 -14.22 6.26
C SER A 135 26.83 -12.79 5.80
N ASP A 136 27.00 -12.49 4.51
CA ASP A 136 26.66 -11.19 3.94
C ASP A 136 25.16 -11.02 3.73
N ASP A 137 24.43 -12.09 3.39
CA ASP A 137 22.97 -12.08 3.34
C ASP A 137 22.38 -11.78 4.72
N ILE A 138 22.94 -12.37 5.77
CA ILE A 138 22.55 -12.11 7.15
C ILE A 138 22.84 -10.65 7.53
N LYS A 139 24.01 -10.10 7.18
CA LYS A 139 24.34 -8.68 7.42
C LYS A 139 23.36 -7.74 6.71
N ASN A 140 23.02 -8.04 5.46
CA ASN A 140 22.08 -7.23 4.68
C ASN A 140 20.66 -7.27 5.26
N LEU A 141 20.19 -8.45 5.70
CA LEU A 141 18.93 -8.58 6.41
C LEU A 141 18.96 -7.82 7.73
N ASN A 142 19.99 -8.00 8.55
CA ASN A 142 20.14 -7.34 9.85
C ASN A 142 20.15 -5.81 9.73
N ARG A 143 20.80 -5.25 8.71
CA ARG A 143 20.74 -3.80 8.44
C ARG A 143 19.30 -3.33 8.26
N ARG A 144 18.47 -4.09 7.54
CA ARG A 144 17.07 -3.73 7.34
C ARG A 144 16.22 -3.95 8.60
N LEU A 145 16.43 -5.05 9.32
CA LEU A 145 15.72 -5.33 10.57
C LEU A 145 16.01 -4.27 11.63
N GLN A 146 17.28 -3.85 11.75
CA GLN A 146 17.68 -2.76 12.64
C GLN A 146 16.93 -1.48 12.30
N TRP A 147 16.89 -1.10 11.02
CA TRP A 147 16.11 0.07 10.59
C TRP A 147 14.63 -0.04 10.98
N GLN A 148 14.01 -1.22 10.84
CA GLN A 148 12.61 -1.41 11.25
C GLN A 148 12.41 -1.31 12.78
N MET A 149 13.39 -1.76 13.55
CA MET A 149 13.41 -1.65 15.02
C MET A 149 13.59 -0.21 15.49
N ASP A 150 14.43 0.57 14.80
CA ASP A 150 14.70 1.98 15.10
C ASP A 150 13.55 2.91 14.71
N HIS A 151 12.64 2.44 13.84
CA HIS A 151 11.50 3.23 13.34
C HIS A 151 10.15 2.54 13.63
N PRO A 152 9.80 2.32 14.91
CA PRO A 152 8.59 1.60 15.29
C PRO A 152 7.31 2.30 14.80
N ASP A 153 7.33 3.63 14.78
CA ASP A 153 6.22 4.48 14.36
C ASP A 153 6.27 4.85 12.87
N ARG A 154 7.09 4.18 12.06
CA ARG A 154 7.04 4.37 10.60
C ARG A 154 5.81 3.70 10.03
N GLY A 155 5.08 4.43 9.18
CA GLY A 155 3.86 3.96 8.54
C GLY A 155 3.30 5.00 7.58
N PHE A 156 2.02 4.88 7.22
CA PHE A 156 1.36 5.86 6.36
C PHE A 156 0.61 6.93 7.14
N THR A 157 0.64 8.13 6.58
CA THR A 157 -0.25 9.24 6.92
C THR A 157 -1.19 9.42 5.73
N PHE A 158 -2.48 9.56 5.98
CA PHE A 158 -3.52 9.69 4.96
C PHE A 158 -4.17 11.07 5.12
N ILE A 159 -4.04 11.88 4.09
CA ILE A 159 -4.63 13.22 4.00
C ILE A 159 -5.95 13.19 3.24
N SER A 160 -6.78 14.22 3.44
CA SER A 160 -7.99 14.39 2.63
C SER A 160 -7.64 14.66 1.17
N VAL A 161 -8.31 13.95 0.26
CA VAL A 161 -8.16 14.11 -1.19
C VAL A 161 -9.47 14.62 -1.77
N ALA A 162 -9.41 15.67 -2.59
CA ALA A 162 -10.58 16.25 -3.24
C ALA A 162 -11.05 15.32 -4.37
N LEU A 163 -12.01 14.44 -4.07
CA LEU A 163 -12.52 13.42 -4.99
C LEU A 163 -12.92 13.94 -6.38
N PRO A 164 -13.54 15.13 -6.56
CA PRO A 164 -13.92 15.61 -7.89
C PRO A 164 -12.75 15.81 -8.86
N THR A 165 -11.53 15.98 -8.34
CA THR A 165 -10.30 16.15 -9.14
C THR A 165 -9.25 15.09 -8.84
N ALA A 166 -9.63 14.05 -8.08
CA ALA A 166 -8.71 12.99 -7.71
C ALA A 166 -8.45 12.10 -8.92
N LYS A 167 -7.18 11.70 -9.08
CA LYS A 167 -6.75 10.73 -10.08
C LYS A 167 -6.10 9.54 -9.38
N LEU A 168 -6.23 8.37 -9.97
CA LEU A 168 -5.48 7.18 -9.59
C LEU A 168 -4.18 7.16 -10.39
N PHE A 169 -3.05 7.33 -9.71
CA PHE A 169 -1.73 7.22 -10.30
C PHE A 169 -1.19 5.82 -10.06
N VAL A 170 -0.77 5.14 -11.13
CA VAL A 170 -0.07 3.87 -11.04
C VAL A 170 1.36 4.10 -11.50
N PHE A 171 2.27 4.17 -10.54
CA PHE A 171 3.72 4.21 -10.81
C PHE A 171 4.20 2.80 -11.00
N VAL A 172 4.89 2.54 -12.10
CA VAL A 172 5.38 1.22 -12.44
C VAL A 172 6.87 1.32 -12.65
N ASP A 173 7.60 0.31 -12.17
CA ASP A 173 9.01 0.13 -12.51
C ASP A 173 9.24 -1.32 -12.95
N GLY A 174 9.71 -1.46 -14.20
CA GLY A 174 9.99 -2.75 -14.80
C GLY A 174 11.43 -3.15 -14.56
N PHE A 175 11.66 -4.13 -13.68
CA PHE A 175 13.00 -4.70 -13.55
C PHE A 175 13.09 -6.07 -14.22
N PHE A 176 13.95 -6.17 -15.23
CA PHE A 176 14.27 -7.41 -15.94
C PHE A 176 15.40 -8.17 -15.22
N ALA A 177 15.20 -9.47 -15.01
CA ALA A 177 16.22 -10.43 -14.56
C ALA A 177 17.04 -10.09 -13.28
N ASN A 178 16.45 -9.45 -12.26
CA ASN A 178 17.19 -9.11 -11.02
C ASN A 178 17.43 -10.29 -10.07
N ASN A 179 16.69 -11.37 -10.23
CA ASN A 179 16.87 -12.54 -9.38
C ASN A 179 17.94 -13.44 -10.00
N VAL A 180 18.66 -14.20 -9.16
CA VAL A 180 19.71 -15.15 -9.60
C VAL A 180 19.18 -16.17 -10.62
N ASP A 181 17.87 -16.44 -10.61
CA ASP A 181 17.17 -17.32 -11.56
C ASP A 181 16.65 -16.61 -12.83
N PHE A 182 17.10 -15.38 -13.10
CA PHE A 182 16.67 -14.50 -14.20
C PHE A 182 15.18 -14.11 -14.19
N THR A 183 14.44 -14.40 -13.12
CA THR A 183 13.04 -13.96 -13.01
C THR A 183 12.97 -12.45 -12.71
N SER A 184 11.89 -11.82 -13.18
CA SER A 184 11.62 -10.39 -12.92
C SER A 184 10.84 -10.21 -11.61
N GLN A 185 10.80 -9.02 -11.03
CA GLN A 185 9.90 -8.67 -9.93
C GLN A 185 8.99 -7.52 -10.39
N LEU A 186 7.70 -7.61 -10.08
CA LEU A 186 6.71 -6.61 -10.51
C LEU A 186 6.49 -5.65 -9.38
N ARG A 187 6.68 -4.37 -9.66
CA ARG A 187 6.79 -3.34 -8.65
C ARG A 187 6.03 -2.13 -9.12
N PHE A 188 4.99 -1.80 -8.37
CA PHE A 188 4.20 -0.63 -8.64
C PHE A 188 3.73 0.01 -7.33
N VAL A 189 3.49 1.31 -7.38
CA VAL A 189 2.84 2.08 -6.30
C VAL A 189 1.56 2.65 -6.88
N ILE A 190 0.45 2.41 -6.20
CA ILE A 190 -0.83 3.05 -6.50
C ILE A 190 -1.05 4.19 -5.52
N VAL A 191 -1.30 5.37 -6.06
CA VAL A 191 -1.55 6.59 -5.29
C VAL A 191 -2.87 7.19 -5.73
N LEU A 192 -3.74 7.50 -4.77
CA LEU A 192 -4.92 8.33 -5.01
C LEU A 192 -4.56 9.77 -4.64
N ALA A 193 -4.53 10.67 -5.60
CA ALA A 193 -4.02 12.03 -5.39
C ALA A 193 -4.68 13.07 -6.26
N ASN A 194 -4.59 14.33 -5.83
CA ASN A 194 -4.86 15.49 -6.66
C ASN A 194 -3.57 15.95 -7.34
N GLU A 195 -3.69 16.34 -8.60
CA GLU A 195 -2.59 16.84 -9.42
C GLU A 195 -2.60 18.37 -9.46
N LYS A 196 -1.42 18.97 -9.38
CA LYS A 196 -1.21 20.39 -9.67
C LYS A 196 -0.03 20.56 -10.63
N ARG A 197 -0.31 21.10 -11.82
CA ARG A 197 0.70 21.55 -12.78
C ARG A 197 1.56 22.65 -12.16
N VAL A 198 2.87 22.54 -12.32
CA VAL A 198 3.85 23.57 -11.94
C VAL A 198 4.28 24.32 -13.20
N ASP A 199 4.63 23.57 -14.24
CA ASP A 199 4.99 24.07 -15.57
C ASP A 199 4.60 23.03 -16.66
N ASP A 200 5.15 23.19 -17.87
CA ASP A 200 4.83 22.35 -19.03
C ASP A 200 5.29 20.90 -18.87
N ASP A 201 6.37 20.67 -18.13
CA ASP A 201 6.99 19.35 -17.97
C ASP A 201 6.93 18.86 -16.52
N THR A 202 6.50 19.69 -15.57
CA THR A 202 6.52 19.35 -14.15
C THR A 202 5.13 19.46 -13.53
N PHE A 203 4.77 18.46 -12.75
CA PHE A 203 3.58 18.48 -11.92
C PHE A 203 3.89 17.97 -10.51
N THR A 204 3.01 18.31 -9.58
CA THR A 204 3.02 17.74 -8.24
C THR A 204 1.77 16.93 -8.02
N ILE A 205 1.88 15.87 -7.24
CA ILE A 205 0.73 15.16 -6.70
C ILE A 205 0.73 15.26 -5.20
N ALA A 206 -0.46 15.45 -4.62
CA ALA A 206 -0.69 15.39 -3.18
C ALA A 206 -1.79 14.36 -2.90
N GLY A 207 -1.46 13.34 -2.10
CA GLY A 207 -2.40 12.27 -1.82
C GLY A 207 -1.79 11.08 -1.08
N ASN A 208 -2.43 9.93 -1.24
CA ASN A 208 -2.21 8.78 -0.38
C ASN A 208 -1.80 7.55 -1.17
N ILE A 209 -0.79 6.83 -0.69
CA ILE A 209 -0.49 5.48 -1.18
C ILE A 209 -1.64 4.57 -0.76
N VAL A 210 -2.29 3.95 -1.74
CA VAL A 210 -3.41 3.03 -1.53
C VAL A 210 -2.94 1.58 -1.62
N HIS A 211 -1.94 1.31 -2.46
CA HIS A 211 -1.41 -0.03 -2.64
C HIS A 211 0.04 -0.06 -3.14
N PHE A 212 0.82 -1.06 -2.70
CA PHE A 212 2.24 -1.21 -3.06
C PHE A 212 2.71 -2.67 -2.92
N PRO A 213 2.35 -3.59 -3.82
CA PRO A 213 2.84 -4.95 -3.72
C PRO A 213 4.24 -5.07 -4.33
N SER A 214 5.11 -5.78 -3.62
CA SER A 214 6.36 -6.31 -4.18
C SER A 214 6.22 -7.82 -4.32
N THR A 215 5.48 -8.27 -5.33
CA THR A 215 5.26 -9.70 -5.59
C THR A 215 6.12 -10.21 -6.73
N LYS A 216 6.78 -11.35 -6.52
CA LYS A 216 7.46 -12.08 -7.60
C LYS A 216 6.39 -12.60 -8.59
N PRO A 217 6.45 -12.26 -9.88
CA PRO A 217 5.65 -12.93 -10.90
C PRO A 217 5.92 -14.43 -10.88
N LYS A 218 4.88 -15.22 -11.15
CA LYS A 218 5.00 -16.68 -11.27
C LYS A 218 5.83 -17.14 -12.49
N ARG A 219 6.28 -16.22 -13.35
CA ARG A 219 7.06 -16.52 -14.56
C ARG A 219 8.18 -15.50 -14.78
N VAL A 220 9.23 -15.95 -15.48
CA VAL A 220 10.33 -15.11 -15.98
C VAL A 220 9.79 -14.14 -17.04
N MET A 221 9.79 -12.83 -16.75
CA MET A 221 9.54 -11.83 -17.80
C MET A 221 10.83 -11.61 -18.59
N ARG A 222 10.72 -11.71 -19.91
CA ARG A 222 11.87 -11.58 -20.83
C ARG A 222 12.02 -10.17 -21.44
N SER A 223 11.32 -9.16 -20.90
CA SER A 223 11.40 -7.77 -21.35
C SER A 223 11.00 -6.81 -20.21
N VAL A 224 11.66 -5.65 -20.14
CA VAL A 224 11.32 -4.53 -19.24
C VAL A 224 9.90 -4.03 -19.50
N LEU A 225 9.55 -3.81 -20.76
CA LEU A 225 8.19 -3.38 -21.13
C LEU A 225 7.13 -4.42 -20.73
N ALA A 226 7.46 -5.71 -20.80
CA ALA A 226 6.54 -6.77 -20.38
C ALA A 226 6.35 -6.81 -18.85
N SER A 227 7.39 -6.52 -18.06
CA SER A 227 7.25 -6.41 -16.62
C SER A 227 6.49 -5.15 -16.20
N GLU A 228 6.67 -4.03 -16.90
CA GLU A 228 5.90 -2.81 -16.64
C GLU A 228 4.40 -3.02 -16.92
N VAL A 229 4.07 -3.52 -18.11
CA VAL A 229 2.67 -3.79 -18.48
C VAL A 229 2.02 -4.75 -17.49
N TYR A 230 2.73 -5.80 -17.08
CA TYR A 230 2.20 -6.71 -16.08
C TYR A 230 2.05 -6.03 -14.71
N GLY A 231 2.98 -5.17 -14.30
CA GLY A 231 2.91 -4.42 -13.04
C GLY A 231 1.66 -3.55 -12.98
N LEU A 232 1.38 -2.83 -14.06
CA LEU A 232 0.14 -2.05 -14.21
C LEU A 232 -1.11 -2.94 -14.06
N LEU A 233 -1.15 -4.08 -14.75
CA LEU A 233 -2.29 -4.99 -14.75
C LEU A 233 -2.52 -5.68 -13.39
N ALA A 234 -1.44 -5.98 -12.69
CA ALA A 234 -1.48 -6.46 -11.32
C ALA A 234 -2.03 -5.38 -10.38
N GLY A 235 -1.66 -4.11 -10.59
CA GLY A 235 -2.23 -2.97 -9.87
C GLY A 235 -3.72 -2.77 -10.09
N LEU A 236 -4.21 -3.11 -11.28
CA LEU A 236 -5.64 -3.10 -11.61
C LEU A 236 -6.38 -4.38 -11.14
N GLY A 237 -5.73 -5.29 -10.41
CA GLY A 237 -6.37 -6.47 -9.79
C GLY A 237 -6.62 -7.67 -10.71
N THR A 238 -5.96 -7.77 -11.87
CA THR A 238 -6.26 -8.79 -12.89
C THR A 238 -5.13 -9.82 -13.06
N THR A 239 -5.15 -10.99 -12.38
CA THR A 239 -4.01 -11.95 -12.52
C THR A 239 -4.35 -13.44 -12.61
N LYS A 240 -4.37 -13.98 -13.85
CA LYS A 240 -3.93 -15.36 -14.25
C LYS A 240 -3.45 -15.35 -15.71
N GLU A 241 -2.49 -16.19 -16.09
CA GLU A 241 -1.72 -16.12 -17.35
C GLU A 241 -2.44 -16.22 -18.70
N LYS A 242 -3.47 -17.06 -18.84
CA LYS A 242 -4.31 -17.04 -20.05
C LYS A 242 -4.95 -15.67 -20.25
N ARG A 243 -4.98 -14.86 -19.20
CA ARG A 243 -5.38 -13.46 -19.24
C ARG A 243 -4.25 -12.47 -19.46
N LEU A 244 -2.96 -12.77 -19.65
CA LEU A 244 -2.01 -11.69 -20.00
C LEU A 244 -2.39 -11.06 -21.34
N MET A 245 -2.74 -11.88 -22.33
CA MET A 245 -3.27 -11.37 -23.60
C MET A 245 -4.64 -10.73 -23.41
N ILE A 246 -5.53 -11.31 -22.59
CA ILE A 246 -6.82 -10.68 -22.22
C ILE A 246 -6.62 -9.37 -21.46
N ASN A 247 -5.54 -9.22 -20.71
CA ASN A 247 -5.24 -8.07 -19.88
C ASN A 247 -4.54 -7.01 -20.72
N ILE A 248 -3.67 -7.37 -21.67
CA ILE A 248 -3.18 -6.45 -22.71
C ILE A 248 -4.34 -6.02 -23.59
N MET A 249 -5.25 -6.93 -23.94
CA MET A 249 -6.50 -6.62 -24.63
C MET A 249 -7.43 -5.78 -23.76
N ALA A 250 -7.48 -5.98 -22.45
CA ALA A 250 -8.27 -5.19 -21.52
C ALA A 250 -7.64 -3.83 -21.29
N LEU A 251 -6.31 -3.72 -21.26
CA LEU A 251 -5.58 -2.46 -21.21
C LEU A 251 -5.77 -1.70 -22.52
N ARG A 252 -5.67 -2.40 -23.66
CA ARG A 252 -5.99 -1.88 -24.99
C ARG A 252 -7.45 -1.48 -25.08
N GLN A 253 -8.36 -2.26 -24.52
CA GLN A 253 -9.80 -1.99 -24.51
C GLN A 253 -10.15 -0.85 -23.56
N SER A 254 -9.57 -0.77 -22.38
CA SER A 254 -9.68 0.35 -21.42
C SER A 254 -9.07 1.61 -22.01
N TYR A 255 -7.95 1.47 -22.71
CA TYR A 255 -7.36 2.54 -23.52
C TYR A 255 -8.33 2.98 -24.62
N GLU A 256 -8.91 2.05 -25.39
CA GLU A 256 -9.92 2.32 -26.43
C GLU A 256 -11.21 2.93 -25.88
N ARG A 257 -11.65 2.48 -24.69
CA ARG A 257 -12.83 2.95 -23.93
C ARG A 257 -12.61 4.25 -23.17
N ARG A 258 -11.39 4.83 -23.22
CA ARG A 258 -11.01 6.07 -22.50
C ARG A 258 -11.05 5.94 -20.98
N GLU A 259 -10.96 4.73 -20.45
CA GLU A 259 -10.83 4.46 -19.01
C GLU A 259 -9.40 4.80 -18.51
N LEU A 260 -8.41 4.75 -19.40
CA LEU A 260 -7.06 5.28 -19.18
C LEU A 260 -6.98 6.70 -19.73
N HIS A 261 -6.75 7.68 -18.84
CA HIS A 261 -6.76 9.09 -19.21
C HIS A 261 -5.43 9.53 -19.85
N GLU A 262 -4.30 9.14 -19.26
CA GLU A 262 -2.97 9.59 -19.66
C GLU A 262 -1.90 8.52 -19.37
N VAL A 263 -0.90 8.43 -20.24
CA VAL A 263 0.34 7.68 -20.01
C VAL A 263 1.49 8.66 -20.08
N ARG A 264 2.28 8.74 -19.00
CA ARG A 264 3.38 9.72 -18.85
C ARG A 264 4.68 8.98 -18.62
N TRP A 265 5.69 9.33 -19.43
CA TRP A 265 7.07 8.97 -19.21
C TRP A 265 7.69 10.00 -18.25
N ILE A 266 8.27 9.53 -17.15
CA ILE A 266 8.72 10.38 -16.04
C ILE A 266 10.18 10.11 -15.71
N ASN A 267 10.86 11.10 -15.13
CA ASN A 267 12.23 10.93 -14.70
C ASN A 267 12.35 9.84 -13.62
N GLY A 268 13.32 8.94 -13.78
CA GLY A 268 13.48 7.78 -12.89
C GLY A 268 13.69 8.13 -11.42
N SER A 269 14.33 9.26 -11.10
CA SER A 269 14.51 9.68 -9.70
C SER A 269 13.20 10.10 -9.03
N ASP A 270 12.19 10.45 -9.83
CA ASP A 270 10.89 10.93 -9.37
C ASP A 270 9.85 9.77 -9.32
N ASN A 271 10.24 8.57 -9.76
CA ASN A 271 9.38 7.38 -9.78
C ASN A 271 9.43 6.62 -8.44
N PRO A 272 8.40 6.68 -7.57
CA PRO A 272 8.43 6.01 -6.27
C PRO A 272 8.52 4.47 -6.38
N ALA A 273 8.17 3.87 -7.52
CA ALA A 273 8.30 2.44 -7.74
C ALA A 273 9.77 1.98 -7.88
N ASP A 274 10.70 2.88 -8.24
CA ASP A 274 12.14 2.58 -8.37
C ASP A 274 12.79 2.19 -7.03
N THR A 275 12.24 2.64 -5.89
CA THR A 275 12.66 2.16 -4.57
C THR A 275 12.58 0.64 -4.46
N PHE A 276 11.59 0.03 -5.10
CA PHE A 276 11.46 -1.40 -5.01
C PHE A 276 12.54 -2.12 -5.79
N THR A 277 13.39 -1.48 -6.60
CA THR A 277 14.49 -2.14 -7.31
C THR A 277 15.86 -1.95 -6.67
N LYS A 278 15.95 -1.10 -5.64
CA LYS A 278 17.22 -0.70 -5.02
C LYS A 278 17.17 -0.86 -3.50
N ALA A 279 18.34 -1.03 -2.90
CA ALA A 279 18.47 -1.23 -1.45
C ALA A 279 18.09 0.01 -0.63
N SER A 280 18.17 1.21 -1.22
CA SER A 280 17.81 2.47 -0.57
C SER A 280 16.51 3.02 -1.18
N PRO A 281 15.57 3.49 -0.35
CA PRO A 281 14.42 4.23 -0.84
C PRO A 281 14.86 5.50 -1.56
N ASN A 282 14.17 5.81 -2.66
CA ASN A 282 14.36 7.06 -3.37
C ASN A 282 13.56 8.19 -2.71
N GLN A 283 13.99 9.41 -3.00
CA GLN A 283 13.39 10.61 -2.45
C GLN A 283 11.89 10.74 -2.79
N ALA A 284 11.46 10.20 -3.93
CA ALA A 284 10.06 10.19 -4.33
C ALA A 284 9.19 9.36 -3.37
N LEU A 285 9.56 8.12 -3.08
CA LEU A 285 8.79 7.31 -2.14
C LEU A 285 8.80 7.93 -0.73
N GLU A 286 9.95 8.45 -0.30
CA GLU A 286 10.06 9.12 1.00
C GLU A 286 9.15 10.35 1.09
N GLY A 287 9.10 11.18 0.04
CA GLY A 287 8.20 12.33 -0.06
C GLY A 287 6.72 11.95 0.03
N LEU A 288 6.32 10.84 -0.62
CA LEU A 288 4.95 10.34 -0.51
C LEU A 288 4.60 9.85 0.89
N ILE A 289 5.50 9.13 1.57
CA ILE A 289 5.21 8.54 2.88
C ILE A 289 5.25 9.60 3.98
N SER A 290 6.26 10.46 3.96
CA SER A 290 6.50 11.45 5.01
C SER A 290 5.68 12.73 4.82
N GLY A 291 5.42 13.14 3.58
CA GLY A 291 4.81 14.43 3.25
C GLY A 291 3.56 14.35 2.38
N ASN A 292 3.11 13.15 1.99
CA ASN A 292 1.97 12.95 1.10
C ASN A 292 2.08 13.68 -0.24
N LYS A 293 3.28 14.08 -0.65
CA LYS A 293 3.48 14.96 -1.79
C LYS A 293 4.79 14.66 -2.50
N ILE A 294 4.74 14.65 -3.82
CA ILE A 294 5.93 14.58 -4.68
C ILE A 294 5.82 15.53 -5.87
N GLY A 295 6.98 16.00 -6.34
CA GLY A 295 7.14 16.63 -7.64
C GLY A 295 7.65 15.61 -8.65
N ILE A 296 7.13 15.68 -9.86
CA ILE A 296 7.39 14.73 -10.93
C ILE A 296 7.72 15.51 -12.19
N ARG A 297 8.89 15.25 -12.75
CA ARG A 297 9.30 15.72 -14.08
C ARG A 297 8.88 14.70 -15.12
N MET A 298 8.16 15.18 -16.14
CA MET A 298 7.77 14.45 -17.32
C MET A 298 8.88 14.57 -18.36
N GLU A 299 9.23 13.45 -18.96
CA GLU A 299 10.15 13.36 -20.10
C GLU A 299 9.39 13.13 -21.42
N GLY A 300 8.11 12.75 -21.32
CA GLY A 300 7.20 12.65 -22.44
C GLY A 300 5.81 12.24 -21.97
N TRP A 301 4.77 12.51 -22.74
CA TRP A 301 3.42 12.04 -22.41
C TRP A 301 2.58 11.81 -23.64
N VAL A 302 1.62 10.91 -23.50
CA VAL A 302 0.55 10.68 -24.46
C VAL A 302 -0.76 11.00 -23.76
N THR A 303 -1.38 12.11 -24.17
CA THR A 303 -2.71 12.53 -23.75
C THR A 303 -3.71 12.20 -24.86
N ARG A 304 -4.83 11.56 -24.50
CA ARG A 304 -5.92 11.33 -25.44
C ARG A 304 -6.92 12.50 -25.38
N ARG A 305 -7.15 13.19 -26.49
CA ARG A 305 -8.30 14.09 -26.69
C ARG A 305 -9.56 13.27 -27.02
#